data_AF-A0A3D5YGQ4-F1
#
_entry.id   AF-A0A3D5YGQ4-F1
#
_cell.length_a   1.000
_cell.length_b   1.000
_cell.length_c   1.000
_cell.angle_alpha   90.00
_cell.angle_beta   90.00
_cell.angle_gamma   90.00
#
_symmetry.space_group_name_H-M   'P 1'
#
loop_
_entity.id
_entity.type
_entity.pdbx_description
1 polymer ?
#
loop_
_entity_poly.entity_id
_entity_poly.type
_entity_poly.pdbx_seq_one_letter_code
_entity_poly.pdbx_strand_id
1 'polypeptide(L)'
;MRDESSKNIIRIAIYLRAGIDPDQILIQLFKYTELQNNFNVNNVTLVENAKQPRLLNIKDLLMEYVVFRRQVVYRRSVFQLNKAKDRLHILE
;
A
#
# COMPACT_ATOMS: atom_id res chain seq x y z
N MET A 1 34.27 1.12 -3.61
CA MET A 1 32.85 1.21 -3.98
C MET A 1 32.68 2.46 -4.84
N ARG A 2 31.87 2.38 -5.89
CA ARG A 2 31.60 3.49 -6.82
C ARG A 2 30.10 3.54 -7.11
N ASP A 3 29.53 4.74 -7.04
CA ASP A 3 28.19 5.00 -7.56
C ASP A 3 28.28 5.24 -9.08
N GLU A 4 27.57 4.42 -9.84
CA GLU A 4 27.48 4.44 -11.31
C GLU A 4 26.05 4.79 -11.76
N SER A 5 25.26 5.39 -10.87
CA SER A 5 23.89 5.78 -11.14
C SER A 5 23.81 6.86 -12.23
N SER A 6 22.80 6.75 -13.09
CA SER A 6 22.48 7.68 -14.17
C SER A 6 20.99 8.02 -14.13
N LYS A 7 20.51 8.85 -15.05
CA LYS A 7 19.09 9.23 -15.09
C LYS A 7 18.24 7.96 -15.25
N ASN A 8 17.38 7.71 -14.26
CA ASN A 8 16.50 6.54 -14.13
C ASN A 8 17.19 5.19 -13.86
N ILE A 9 18.50 5.15 -13.61
CA ILE A 9 19.22 3.90 -13.32
C ILE A 9 20.02 4.09 -12.03
N ILE A 10 19.71 3.28 -11.03
CA ILE A 10 20.50 3.20 -9.80
C ILE A 10 21.45 2.02 -9.95
N ARG A 11 22.76 2.26 -9.79
CA ARG A 11 23.78 1.21 -9.86
C ARG A 11 24.93 1.54 -8.92
N ILE A 12 25.27 0.59 -8.05
CA ILE A 12 26.41 0.68 -7.15
C ILE A 12 27.37 -0.46 -7.49
N ALA A 13 28.62 -0.12 -7.82
CA ALA A 13 29.68 -1.08 -8.07
C ALA A 13 30.58 -1.25 -6.83
N ILE A 14 30.71 -2.49 -6.36
CA ILE A 14 31.61 -2.85 -5.25
C ILE A 14 32.73 -3.72 -5.83
N TYR A 15 33.95 -3.20 -5.80
CA TYR A 15 35.14 -3.90 -6.26
C TYR A 15 35.74 -4.71 -5.11
N LEU A 16 35.98 -6.00 -5.36
CA LEU A 16 36.61 -6.92 -4.41
C LEU A 16 38.09 -7.09 -4.75
N ARG A 17 38.91 -7.42 -3.75
CA ARG A 17 40.30 -7.82 -3.99
C ARG A 17 40.35 -9.26 -4.52
N ALA A 18 41.39 -9.58 -5.28
CA ALA A 18 41.61 -10.93 -5.79
C ALA A 18 41.79 -11.94 -4.64
N GLY A 19 41.27 -13.15 -4.83
CA GLY A 19 41.32 -14.23 -3.84
C GLY A 19 40.24 -14.16 -2.76
N ILE A 20 39.31 -13.19 -2.83
CA ILE A 20 38.15 -13.12 -1.96
C ILE A 20 36.96 -13.80 -2.64
N ASP A 21 36.25 -14.65 -1.88
CA ASP A 21 34.98 -15.22 -2.28
C ASP A 21 33.86 -14.14 -2.23
N PRO A 22 33.28 -13.75 -3.38
CA PRO A 22 32.24 -12.72 -3.43
C PRO A 22 30.99 -13.07 -2.64
N ASP A 23 30.62 -14.36 -2.56
CA ASP A 23 29.38 -14.79 -1.91
C ASP A 23 29.45 -14.61 -0.40
N GLN A 24 30.63 -14.84 0.20
CA GLN A 24 30.84 -14.57 1.63
C GLN A 24 30.71 -13.09 1.96
N ILE A 25 31.25 -12.21 1.10
CA ILE A 25 31.12 -10.76 1.28
C ILE A 25 29.66 -10.34 1.12
N LEU A 26 28.93 -10.92 0.16
CA LEU A 26 27.51 -10.61 -0.03
C LEU A 26 26.66 -10.98 1.20
N ILE A 27 26.90 -12.14 1.82
CA ILE A 27 26.23 -12.55 3.06
C ILE A 27 26.53 -11.57 4.21
N GLN A 28 27.80 -11.15 4.35
CA GLN A 28 28.19 -10.16 5.36
C GLN A 28 27.52 -8.80 5.11
N LEU A 29 27.45 -8.37 3.85
CA LEU A 29 26.77 -7.14 3.45
C LEU A 29 25.29 -7.19 3.81
N PHE A 30 24.58 -8.29 3.51
CA PHE A 30 23.17 -8.44 3.93
C PHE A 30 22.99 -8.46 5.44
N LYS A 31 23.97 -8.99 6.20
CA LYS A 31 23.87 -9.11 7.66
C LYS A 31 24.15 -7.82 8.40
N TYR A 32 25.11 -7.02 7.91
CA TYR A 32 25.65 -5.87 8.64
C TYR A 32 25.32 -4.51 8.01
N THR A 33 24.61 -4.49 6.88
CA THR A 33 24.18 -3.26 6.22
C THR A 33 22.68 -3.31 5.93
N GLU A 34 22.09 -2.17 5.58
CA GLU A 34 20.67 -2.06 5.24
C GLU A 34 20.33 -2.58 3.83
N LEU A 35 21.26 -3.25 3.13
CA LEU A 35 21.00 -3.88 1.84
C LEU A 35 19.89 -4.95 1.89
N GLN A 36 19.68 -5.54 3.06
CA GLN A 36 18.53 -6.41 3.35
C GLN A 36 17.94 -5.99 4.69
N ASN A 37 16.64 -5.69 4.71
CA ASN A 37 15.93 -5.35 5.94
C ASN A 37 14.53 -5.96 5.93
N ASN A 38 13.98 -6.15 7.12
CA ASN A 38 12.62 -6.64 7.31
C ASN A 38 11.63 -5.46 7.32
N PHE A 39 10.57 -5.56 6.54
CA PHE A 39 9.44 -4.64 6.63
C PHE A 39 8.31 -5.27 7.45
N ASN A 40 8.16 -4.82 8.69
CA ASN A 40 7.12 -5.31 9.59
C ASN A 40 5.80 -4.57 9.32
N VAL A 41 4.78 -5.32 8.88
CA VAL A 41 3.45 -4.78 8.62
C VAL A 41 2.61 -4.82 9.90
N ASN A 42 2.04 -3.68 10.28
CA ASN A 42 1.08 -3.59 11.39
C ASN A 42 -0.21 -2.90 10.95
N ASN A 43 -1.23 -3.69 10.62
CA ASN A 43 -2.50 -3.21 10.06
C ASN A 43 -3.49 -2.79 11.16
N VAL A 44 -3.13 -1.78 11.96
CA VAL A 44 -4.06 -1.18 12.93
C VAL A 44 -4.94 -0.17 12.21
N THR A 45 -6.26 -0.41 12.24
CA THR A 45 -7.24 0.38 11.50
C THR A 45 -8.39 0.79 12.41
N LEU A 46 -8.94 1.99 12.19
CA LEU A 46 -10.16 2.42 12.86
C LEU A 46 -11.39 1.84 12.17
N VAL A 47 -12.19 1.08 12.90
CA VAL A 47 -13.42 0.41 12.40
C VAL A 47 -14.68 0.96 13.08
N GLU A 48 -15.85 0.49 12.64
CA GLU A 48 -17.16 0.91 13.18
C GLU A 48 -17.39 2.43 13.12
N ASN A 49 -17.23 3.03 11.93
CA ASN A 49 -17.29 4.47 11.70
C ASN A 49 -16.25 5.26 12.52
N ALA A 50 -15.01 4.78 12.49
CA ALA A 50 -13.85 5.39 13.12
C ALA A 50 -13.90 5.47 14.67
N LYS A 51 -14.66 4.58 15.33
CA LYS A 51 -14.88 4.63 16.78
C LYS A 51 -13.87 3.83 17.60
N GLN A 52 -13.27 2.80 17.03
CA GLN A 52 -12.31 1.95 17.76
C GLN A 52 -11.17 1.46 16.86
N PRO A 53 -9.93 1.41 17.37
CA PRO A 53 -8.83 0.76 16.67
C PRO A 53 -8.92 -0.75 16.79
N ARG A 54 -8.71 -1.47 15.68
CA ARG A 54 -8.55 -2.93 15.66
C ARG A 54 -7.39 -3.31 14.76
N LEU A 55 -6.72 -4.41 15.11
CA LEU A 55 -5.74 -5.04 14.24
C LEU A 55 -6.47 -5.94 13.24
N LEU A 56 -6.31 -5.67 11.95
CA LEU A 56 -7.07 -6.35 10.89
C LEU A 56 -6.15 -7.19 10.00
N ASN A 57 -6.62 -8.37 9.62
CA ASN A 57 -6.02 -9.11 8.52
C ASN A 57 -6.49 -8.53 7.17
N ILE A 58 -5.92 -9.05 6.07
CA ILE A 58 -6.24 -8.57 4.71
C ILE A 58 -7.72 -8.77 4.37
N LYS A 59 -8.33 -9.89 4.78
CA LYS A 59 -9.76 -10.16 4.52
C LYS A 59 -10.64 -9.12 5.20
N ASP A 60 -10.36 -8.81 6.46
CA ASP A 60 -11.16 -7.85 7.24
C ASP A 60 -11.03 -6.43 6.67
N LEU A 61 -9.83 -6.03 6.26
CA LEU A 61 -9.60 -4.75 5.55
C LEU A 61 -10.46 -4.64 4.28
N LEU A 62 -10.49 -5.70 3.47
CA LEU A 62 -11.30 -5.74 2.25
C LEU A 62 -12.80 -5.72 2.57
N MET A 63 -13.22 -6.40 3.64
CA MET A 63 -14.62 -6.39 4.07
C MET A 63 -15.07 -4.99 4.51
N GLU A 64 -14.26 -4.28 5.30
CA GLU A 64 -14.54 -2.88 5.68
C GLU A 64 -14.66 -1.98 4.45
N TYR A 65 -13.77 -2.15 3.47
CA TYR A 65 -13.86 -1.42 2.20
C TYR A 65 -15.16 -1.73 1.45
N VAL A 66 -15.56 -3.00 1.34
CA VAL A 66 -16.79 -3.41 0.65
C VAL A 66 -18.03 -2.83 1.34
N VAL A 67 -18.08 -2.85 2.68
CA VAL A 67 -19.16 -2.25 3.47
C VAL A 67 -19.27 -0.75 3.20
N PHE A 68 -18.15 -0.04 3.26
CA PHE A 68 -18.09 1.38 2.93
C PHE A 68 -18.58 1.65 1.49
N ARG A 69 -18.07 0.89 0.51
CA ARG A 69 -18.46 1.06 -0.90
C ARG A 69 -19.94 0.82 -1.13
N ARG A 70 -20.55 -0.16 -0.46
CA ARG A 70 -21.99 -0.42 -0.56
C ARG A 70 -22.79 0.82 -0.10
N GLN A 71 -22.43 1.42 1.02
CA GLN A 71 -23.10 2.62 1.53
C GLN A 71 -22.95 3.82 0.57
N VAL A 72 -21.74 4.03 0.03
CA VAL A 72 -21.48 5.11 -0.94
C VAL A 72 -22.33 4.94 -2.19
N VAL A 73 -22.38 3.72 -2.75
CA VAL A 73 -23.17 3.42 -3.96
C VAL A 73 -24.65 3.65 -3.68
N TYR A 74 -25.17 3.14 -2.56
CA TYR A 74 -26.57 3.33 -2.18
C TYR A 74 -26.95 4.82 -2.07
N ARG A 75 -26.16 5.61 -1.32
CA ARG A 75 -26.40 7.05 -1.16
C ARG A 75 -26.39 7.79 -2.50
N ARG A 76 -25.47 7.42 -3.39
CA ARG A 76 -25.40 7.99 -4.75
C ARG A 76 -26.64 7.66 -5.57
N SER A 77 -27.09 6.41 -5.53
CA SER A 77 -28.29 5.97 -6.26
C SER A 77 -29.55 6.67 -5.75
N VAL A 78 -29.72 6.81 -4.43
CA VAL A 78 -30.84 7.55 -3.84
C VAL A 78 -30.83 9.01 -4.26
N PHE A 79 -29.66 9.66 -4.22
CA PHE A 79 -29.52 11.05 -4.67
C PHE A 79 -29.91 11.22 -6.15
N GLN A 80 -29.46 10.32 -7.02
CA GLN A 80 -29.81 10.33 -8.44
C GLN A 80 -31.31 10.10 -8.67
N LEU A 81 -31.91 9.17 -7.92
CA LEU A 81 -33.35 8.90 -7.98
C LEU A 81 -34.17 10.13 -7.59
N ASN A 82 -33.83 10.79 -6.48
CA ASN A 82 -34.54 11.99 -6.04
C ASN A 82 -34.43 13.12 -7.07
N LYS A 83 -33.23 13.36 -7.60
CA LYS A 83 -33.02 14.36 -8.66
C LYS A 83 -33.83 14.06 -9.93
N ALA A 84 -34.01 12.79 -10.28
CA ALA A 84 -34.83 12.39 -11.41
C ALA A 84 -36.33 12.62 -11.14
N LYS A 85 -36.80 12.32 -9.92
CA LYS A 85 -38.18 12.58 -9.49
C LYS A 85 -38.52 14.07 -9.47
N ASP A 86 -37.63 14.90 -8.93
CA ASP A 86 -37.82 16.36 -8.91
C ASP A 86 -37.93 16.92 -10.33
N ARG A 87 -37.13 16.39 -11.27
CA ARG A 87 -37.22 16.74 -12.70
C ARG A 87 -38.53 16.28 -13.33
N LEU A 88 -38.97 15.06 -13.05
CA LEU A 88 -40.23 14.53 -13.57
C LEU A 88 -41.40 15.41 -13.12
N HIS A 89 -41.41 15.79 -11.84
CA HIS A 89 -42.47 16.63 -11.28
C HIS A 89 -42.53 18.04 -11.89
N ILE A 90 -41.41 18.59 -12.38
CA ILE A 90 -41.39 19.87 -13.12
C ILE A 90 -41.92 19.71 -14.55
N LEU A 91 -41.83 18.51 -15.13
CA LEU A 91 -42.28 18.22 -16.50
C LEU A 91 -43.77 17.86 -16.59
N GLU A 92 -44.38 17.43 -15.48
CA GLU A 92 -45.84 17.26 -15.33
C GLU A 92 -46.54 18.61 -15.15
#